data_AF-A0AAJ0U1Z2-F1
#
_entry.id   AF-A0AAJ0U1Z2-F1
#
_cell.length_a   1.000
_cell.length_b   1.000
_cell.length_c   1.000
_cell.angle_alpha   90.00
_cell.angle_beta   90.00
_cell.angle_gamma   90.00
#
_symmetry.space_group_name_H-M   'P 1'
#
loop_
_entity.id
_entity.type
_entity.pdbx_description
1 polymer ?
#
loop_
_entity_poly.entity_id
_entity_poly.type
_entity_poly.pdbx_seq_one_letter_code
_entity_poly.pdbx_strand_id
1 'polypeptide(L)'
;MKQLKALSADEEARYRALAHERALHDEATLLKDAEERGKNLVEQLGEERGKRLGEQRGREDSARNLVRLGLLENAQIARATGLDEARVQALRERVQAE
;
A
#
# COMPACT_ATOMS: atom_id res chain seq x y z
N MET A 1 64.27 6.95 -9.38
CA MET A 1 63.17 5.97 -9.63
C MET A 1 62.45 5.48 -8.37
N LYS A 2 63.12 5.10 -7.26
CA LYS A 2 62.45 4.58 -6.04
C LYS A 2 61.46 5.57 -5.39
N GLN A 3 61.80 6.86 -5.33
CA GLN A 3 60.94 7.88 -4.72
C GLN A 3 59.61 8.12 -5.48
N LEU A 4 59.64 8.10 -6.81
CA LEU A 4 58.42 8.22 -7.65
C LEU A 4 57.47 7.03 -7.48
N LYS A 5 58.02 5.81 -7.35
CA LYS A 5 57.20 4.61 -7.10
C LYS A 5 56.54 4.62 -5.72
N ALA A 6 57.21 5.16 -4.70
CA ALA A 6 56.62 5.31 -3.37
C ALA A 6 55.49 6.35 -3.35
N LEU A 7 55.69 7.49 -4.02
CA LEU A 7 54.67 8.54 -4.13
C LEU A 7 53.43 8.06 -4.92
N SER A 8 53.64 7.32 -6.01
CA SER A 8 52.56 6.71 -6.81
C SER A 8 51.81 5.61 -6.05
N ALA A 9 52.50 4.80 -5.23
CA ALA A 9 51.86 3.79 -4.40
C ALA A 9 50.95 4.42 -3.32
N ASP A 10 51.36 5.57 -2.76
CA ASP A 10 50.56 6.36 -1.82
C ASP A 10 49.32 6.97 -2.51
N GLU A 11 49.48 7.48 -3.73
CA GLU A 11 48.36 7.98 -4.55
C GLU A 11 47.35 6.88 -4.90
N GLU A 12 47.81 5.69 -5.30
CA GLU A 12 46.95 4.53 -5.55
C GLU A 12 46.20 4.06 -4.30
N ALA A 13 46.87 4.06 -3.14
CA ALA A 13 46.25 3.72 -1.87
C ALA A 13 45.14 4.72 -1.52
N ARG A 14 45.39 6.02 -1.70
CA ARG A 14 44.39 7.08 -1.50
C ARG A 14 43.22 6.94 -2.47
N TYR A 15 43.49 6.64 -3.74
CA TYR A 15 42.44 6.42 -4.74
C TYR A 15 41.55 5.22 -4.37
N ARG A 16 42.15 4.09 -3.97
CA ARG A 16 41.41 2.91 -3.53
C ARG A 16 40.56 3.19 -2.29
N ALA A 17 41.09 3.94 -1.32
CA ALA A 17 40.34 4.34 -0.13
C ALA A 17 39.12 5.20 -0.48
N LEU A 18 39.29 6.20 -1.34
CA LEU A 18 38.19 7.06 -1.81
C LEU A 18 37.16 6.28 -2.62
N ALA A 19 37.59 5.37 -3.50
CA ALA A 19 36.70 4.53 -4.26
C ALA A 19 35.88 3.58 -3.36
N HIS A 20 36.51 3.03 -2.32
CA HIS A 20 35.83 2.20 -1.33
C HIS A 20 34.83 3.01 -0.50
N GLU A 21 35.23 4.17 0.00
CA GLU A 21 34.35 5.07 0.75
C GLU A 21 33.12 5.46 -0.09
N ARG A 22 33.34 5.82 -1.36
CA ARG A 22 32.25 6.12 -2.29
C ARG A 22 31.33 4.91 -2.52
N ALA A 23 31.88 3.72 -2.72
CA ALA A 23 31.09 2.51 -2.90
C ALA A 23 30.21 2.20 -1.68
N LEU A 24 30.76 2.36 -0.47
CA LEU A 24 30.00 2.22 0.78
C LEU A 24 28.88 3.28 0.87
N HIS A 25 29.16 4.51 0.46
CA HIS A 25 28.18 5.60 0.48
C HIS A 25 27.05 5.38 -0.55
N ASP A 26 27.39 4.87 -1.73
CA ASP A 26 26.43 4.53 -2.79
C ASP A 26 25.56 3.33 -2.33
N GLU A 27 26.15 2.30 -1.72
CA GLU A 27 25.43 1.16 -1.14
C GLU A 27 24.46 1.61 -0.03
N ALA A 28 24.91 2.45 0.90
CA ALA A 28 24.07 3.00 1.96
C ALA A 28 22.89 3.81 1.40
N THR A 29 23.13 4.59 0.34
CA THR A 29 22.08 5.32 -0.37
C THR A 29 21.07 4.37 -1.00
N LEU A 30 21.54 3.33 -1.70
CA LEU A 30 20.66 2.35 -2.34
C LEU A 30 19.79 1.59 -1.33
N LEU A 31 20.36 1.22 -0.18
CA LEU A 31 19.62 0.56 0.89
C LEU A 31 18.54 1.47 1.48
N LYS A 32 18.89 2.74 1.75
CA LYS A 32 17.94 3.73 2.23
C LYS A 32 16.79 3.94 1.24
N ASP A 33 17.09 4.09 -0.04
CA ASP A 33 16.09 4.26 -1.10
C ASP A 33 15.19 3.02 -1.24
N ALA A 34 15.75 1.82 -1.04
CA ALA A 34 14.97 0.59 -1.04
C ALA A 34 14.02 0.52 0.17
N GLU A 35 14.49 0.91 1.36
CA GLU A 35 13.65 0.96 2.56
C GLU A 35 12.52 1.99 2.45
N GLU A 36 12.82 3.20 1.96
CA GLU A 36 11.83 4.26 1.74
C GLU A 36 10.78 3.83 0.71
N ARG A 37 11.19 3.23 -0.40
CA ARG A 37 10.26 2.65 -1.39
C ARG A 37 9.39 1.55 -0.77
N GLY A 38 9.97 0.70 0.08
CA GLY A 38 9.23 -0.33 0.80
C GLY A 38 8.14 0.25 1.70
N LYS A 39 8.48 1.28 2.50
CA LYS A 39 7.52 1.97 3.38
C LYS A 39 6.37 2.60 2.58
N ASN A 40 6.71 3.35 1.52
CA ASN A 40 5.73 3.99 0.67
C ASN A 40 4.77 2.98 0.02
N LEU A 41 5.29 1.83 -0.44
CA LEU A 41 4.47 0.78 -1.03
C LEU A 41 3.50 0.17 -0.01
N VAL A 42 3.95 -0.09 1.22
CA VAL A 42 3.10 -0.63 2.29
C VAL A 42 1.99 0.35 2.65
N GLU A 43 2.32 1.64 2.77
CA GLU A 43 1.34 2.69 3.03
C GLU A 43 0.28 2.78 1.92
N GLN A 44 0.71 2.87 0.66
CA GLN A 44 -0.18 2.92 -0.50
C GLN A 44 -1.11 1.70 -0.57
N LEU A 45 -0.56 0.48 -0.40
CA LEU A 45 -1.36 -0.74 -0.39
C LEU A 45 -2.32 -0.78 0.80
N GLY A 46 -1.90 -0.28 1.96
CA GLY A 46 -2.73 -0.16 3.15
C GLY A 46 -3.92 0.77 2.93
N GLU A 47 -3.67 1.96 2.38
CA GLU A 47 -4.72 2.91 2.04
C GLU A 47 -5.69 2.38 1.00
N GLU A 48 -5.20 1.78 -0.09
CA GLU A 48 -6.06 1.25 -1.15
C GLU A 48 -6.95 0.11 -0.63
N ARG A 49 -6.38 -0.81 0.16
CA ARG A 49 -7.14 -1.88 0.82
C ARG A 49 -8.16 -1.32 1.79
N GLY A 50 -7.78 -0.31 2.58
CA GLY A 50 -8.66 0.36 3.53
C GLY A 50 -9.85 1.03 2.85
N LYS A 51 -9.62 1.79 1.79
CA LYS A 51 -10.66 2.41 0.98
C LYS A 51 -11.61 1.37 0.39
N ARG A 52 -11.08 0.33 -0.25
CA ARG A 52 -11.90 -0.74 -0.85
C ARG A 52 -12.77 -1.46 0.18
N LEU A 53 -12.19 -1.80 1.34
CA LEU A 53 -12.93 -2.44 2.43
C LEU A 53 -13.99 -1.50 3.03
N GLY A 54 -13.66 -0.23 3.20
CA GLY A 54 -14.57 0.80 3.69
C GLY A 54 -15.75 1.02 2.75
N GLU A 55 -15.50 1.09 1.44
CA GLU A 55 -16.55 1.19 0.43
C GLU A 55 -17.48 -0.03 0.44
N GLN A 56 -16.93 -1.24 0.50
CA GLN A 56 -17.74 -2.46 0.56
C GLN A 56 -18.61 -2.49 1.83
N ARG A 57 -18.02 -2.20 2.99
CA ARG A 57 -18.76 -2.12 4.26
C ARG A 57 -19.83 -1.04 4.22
N GLY A 58 -19.49 0.15 3.72
CA GLY A 58 -20.43 1.27 3.59
C GLY A 58 -21.62 0.95 2.69
N ARG A 59 -21.41 0.20 1.60
CA ARG A 59 -22.52 -0.30 0.75
C ARG A 59 -23.41 -1.28 1.49
N GLU A 60 -22.83 -2.23 2.23
CA GLU A 60 -23.60 -3.20 3.03
C GLU A 60 -24.38 -2.53 4.18
N ASP A 61 -23.75 -1.62 4.91
CA ASP A 61 -24.39 -0.88 6.00
C ASP A 61 -25.53 0.00 5.48
N SER A 62 -25.31 0.68 4.34
CA SER A 62 -26.36 1.46 3.67
C SER A 62 -27.53 0.56 3.26
N ALA A 63 -27.26 -0.59 2.63
CA ALA A 63 -28.29 -1.54 2.25
C ALA A 63 -29.07 -2.07 3.46
N ARG A 64 -28.37 -2.42 4.55
CA ARG A 64 -28.99 -2.86 5.80
C ARG A 64 -29.91 -1.80 6.38
N ASN A 65 -29.49 -0.53 6.38
CA ASN A 65 -30.32 0.58 6.85
C ASN A 65 -31.56 0.77 5.97
N LEU A 66 -31.42 0.71 4.65
CA LEU A 66 -32.56 0.79 3.72
C LEU A 66 -33.55 -0.38 3.88
N VAL A 67 -33.02 -1.59 4.08
CA VAL A 67 -33.84 -2.77 4.39
C VAL A 67 -34.64 -2.56 5.68
N ARG A 68 -34.00 -2.04 6.74
CA ARG A 68 -34.67 -1.74 8.02
C ARG A 68 -35.76 -0.68 7.91
N LEU A 69 -35.58 0.31 7.04
CA LEU A 69 -36.62 1.31 6.77
C LEU A 69 -37.87 0.69 6.14
N GLY A 70 -37.73 -0.43 5.42
CA GLY A 70 -38.86 -1.17 4.85
C GLY A 70 -39.61 -0.45 3.71
N LEU A 71 -39.06 0.68 3.22
CA LEU A 71 -39.72 1.53 2.21
C LEU A 71 -39.41 1.14 0.77
N LEU A 72 -38.35 0.36 0.55
CA LEU A 72 -37.82 0.06 -0.78
C LEU A 72 -37.84 -1.44 -1.05
N GLU A 73 -38.09 -1.79 -2.31
CA GLU A 73 -37.92 -3.14 -2.84
C GLU A 73 -36.44 -3.48 -3.05
N ASN A 74 -36.12 -4.78 -3.10
CA ASN A 74 -34.73 -5.23 -3.22
C ASN A 74 -34.01 -4.68 -4.46
N ALA A 75 -34.71 -4.60 -5.60
CA ALA A 75 -34.17 -4.02 -6.83
C ALA A 75 -33.78 -2.54 -6.67
N GLN A 76 -34.56 -1.77 -5.90
CA GLN A 76 -34.27 -0.35 -5.63
C GLN A 76 -33.07 -0.19 -4.71
N ILE A 77 -32.96 -1.03 -3.68
CA ILE A 77 -31.83 -1.03 -2.74
C ILE A 77 -30.54 -1.47 -3.46
N ALA A 78 -30.62 -2.51 -4.29
CA ALA A 78 -29.52 -2.99 -5.12
C ALA A 78 -28.97 -1.87 -6.01
N ARG A 79 -29.86 -1.16 -6.71
CA ARG A 79 -29.51 0.00 -7.54
C ARG A 79 -28.88 1.15 -6.74
N ALA A 80 -29.41 1.44 -5.55
CA ALA A 80 -28.93 2.55 -4.72
C ALA A 80 -27.56 2.29 -4.08
N THR A 81 -27.26 1.03 -3.77
CA THR A 81 -26.05 0.63 -3.03
C THR A 81 -24.99 -0.04 -3.89
N GLY A 82 -25.34 -0.39 -5.14
CA GLY A 82 -24.45 -1.13 -6.04
C GLY A 82 -24.20 -2.58 -5.59
N LEU A 83 -25.11 -3.13 -4.78
CA LEU A 83 -25.14 -4.56 -4.43
C LEU A 83 -26.02 -5.32 -5.43
N ASP A 84 -25.82 -6.63 -5.52
CA ASP A 84 -26.74 -7.50 -6.25
C ASP A 84 -28.02 -7.76 -5.43
N GLU A 85 -29.13 -8.04 -6.14
CA GLU A 85 -30.43 -8.27 -5.49
C GLU A 85 -30.43 -9.49 -4.56
N ALA A 86 -29.64 -10.52 -4.85
CA ALA A 86 -29.53 -11.71 -4.01
C ALA A 86 -28.86 -11.39 -2.66
N ARG A 87 -27.85 -10.51 -2.66
CA ARG A 87 -27.17 -10.01 -1.46
C ARG A 87 -28.10 -9.16 -0.62
N VAL A 88 -28.92 -8.32 -1.27
CA VAL A 88 -29.95 -7.53 -0.59
C VAL A 88 -31.03 -8.43 0.00
N GLN A 89 -31.47 -9.47 -0.72
CA GLN A 89 -32.44 -10.45 -0.22
C GLN A 89 -31.89 -11.19 1.01
N ALA A 90 -30.64 -11.66 0.97
CA ALA A 90 -29.99 -12.29 2.12
C ALA A 90 -29.85 -11.33 3.31
N LEU A 91 -29.56 -10.04 3.07
CA LEU A 91 -29.56 -9.01 4.11
C LEU A 91 -30.94 -8.82 4.72
N ARG A 92 -32.00 -8.84 3.92
CA ARG A 92 -33.39 -8.73 4.37
C ARG A 92 -33.80 -9.89 5.27
N GLU A 93 -33.49 -11.12 4.87
CA GLU A 93 -33.74 -12.31 5.67
C GLU A 93 -33.01 -12.23 7.03
N ARG A 94 -31.75 -11.78 7.03
CA ARG A 94 -30.98 -11.60 8.27
C ARG A 94 -31.57 -10.53 9.18
N VAL A 95 -32.02 -9.40 8.64
CA VAL A 95 -32.64 -8.32 9.41
C VAL A 95 -34.01 -8.73 9.96
N GLN A 96 -34.76 -9.56 9.23
CA GLN A 96 -36.06 -10.07 9.70
C GLN A 96 -35.95 -11.17 10.75
N ALA A 97 -34.77 -11.82 10.83
CA ALA A 97 -34.45 -12.81 11.86
C ALA A 97 -33.84 -12.19 13.13
N GLU A 98 -33.51 -10.90 13.12
CA GLU A 98 -33.07 -10.09 14.28
C GLU A 98 -34.27 -9.53 15.05
#